data_AF-A0AAN8ESY0-F1
#
_entry.id   AF-A0AAN8ESY0-F1
#
_cell.length_a   1.000
_cell.length_b   1.000
_cell.length_c   1.000
_cell.angle_alpha   90.00
_cell.angle_beta   90.00
_cell.angle_gamma   90.00
#
_symmetry.space_group_name_H-M   'P 1'
#
loop_
_entity.id
_entity.type
_entity.pdbx_description
1 polymer ?
#
loop_
_entity_poly.entity_id
_entity_poly.type
_entity_poly.pdbx_seq_one_letter_code
_entity_poly.pdbx_strand_id
1 'polypeptide(L)'
;MPGARLFQRNRPVQIALASTPAMADDNHELAALRSNADNLSKCLHALLERIESLEGKSPRSREVTQNDTSVVKHENGHDGHNKKDEQVEISDTVSVDPVTGLKKRTIVTERVLTTKTFHALSLDPTPSIAPISNGRILSPGYQARAVHIDAKQLNQIEVETISGQLVVTRVNAAANHDIHPGDTITHVNGRGAVDRNALSGLNGKITLTLVPAAIHSAPSVFYRVNADYNSDFDESRICRWLSIDVKKGDVVQIMSQDDNWIQARKVNDLSRVGYLPASLSKEKVAMLCPFGRRVLVLLGAVGVGRRTIKSMLLHAAPQYFATVVPRKLFFCCFRFYYLFL
;
A
#
# COMPACT_ATOMS: atom_id res chain seq x y z
N MET A 1 65.31 -51.43 -12.38
CA MET A 1 64.10 -52.26 -12.22
C MET A 1 63.26 -51.63 -11.12
N PRO A 2 61.94 -51.39 -11.23
CA PRO A 2 60.98 -51.29 -12.35
C PRO A 2 60.81 -49.79 -12.76
N GLY A 3 59.99 -49.30 -13.70
CA GLY A 3 59.01 -49.87 -14.63
C GLY A 3 57.90 -48.85 -14.97
N ALA A 4 57.86 -48.39 -16.22
CA ALA A 4 56.66 -48.05 -17.04
C ALA A 4 55.72 -46.88 -16.64
N ARG A 5 55.00 -46.18 -17.53
CA ARG A 5 54.95 -46.06 -19.01
C ARG A 5 54.08 -44.85 -19.37
N LEU A 6 54.34 -44.33 -20.58
CA LEU A 6 53.68 -43.28 -21.34
C LEU A 6 52.14 -43.26 -21.39
N PHE A 7 51.65 -42.02 -21.53
CA PHE A 7 50.39 -41.57 -22.10
C PHE A 7 49.95 -42.31 -23.38
N GLN A 8 48.65 -42.67 -23.45
CA GLN A 8 47.96 -42.87 -24.73
C GLN A 8 46.49 -42.42 -24.65
N ARG A 9 46.05 -41.80 -25.74
CA ARG A 9 44.83 -41.00 -25.94
C ARG A 9 43.52 -41.75 -25.72
N ASN A 10 42.55 -41.02 -25.16
CA ASN A 10 41.15 -41.42 -24.93
C ASN A 10 40.45 -41.92 -26.20
N ARG A 11 39.75 -43.05 -26.04
CA ARG A 11 38.73 -43.59 -26.96
C ARG A 11 37.35 -42.96 -26.65
N PRO A 12 36.44 -42.90 -27.63
CA PRO A 12 35.13 -42.26 -27.47
C PRO A 12 34.16 -43.15 -26.67
N VAL A 13 33.35 -42.53 -25.81
CA VAL A 13 32.25 -43.18 -25.07
C VAL A 13 30.93 -42.77 -25.73
N GLN A 14 30.15 -43.76 -26.17
CA GLN A 14 28.78 -43.60 -26.66
C GLN A 14 27.87 -43.11 -25.52
N ILE A 15 27.08 -42.05 -25.79
CA ILE A 15 26.00 -41.60 -24.92
C ILE A 15 24.68 -42.00 -25.58
N ALA A 16 23.87 -42.78 -24.86
CA ALA A 16 22.54 -43.19 -25.26
C ALA A 16 21.57 -41.99 -25.25
N LEU A 17 20.83 -41.81 -26.34
CA LEU A 17 19.69 -40.89 -26.43
C LEU A 17 18.48 -41.55 -25.77
N ALA A 18 18.10 -41.05 -24.60
CA ALA A 18 16.79 -41.31 -23.99
C ALA A 18 15.80 -40.24 -24.47
N SER A 19 14.74 -40.66 -25.16
CA SER A 19 13.61 -39.83 -25.57
C SER A 19 12.73 -39.46 -24.37
N THR A 20 12.53 -38.17 -24.11
CA THR A 20 11.61 -37.64 -23.08
C THR A 20 10.22 -37.34 -23.66
N PRO A 21 9.12 -37.57 -22.92
CA PRO A 21 7.76 -37.23 -23.35
C PRO A 21 7.38 -35.82 -22.84
N ALA A 22 7.51 -34.80 -23.69
CA ALA A 22 7.27 -33.40 -23.32
C ALA A 22 6.31 -32.69 -24.28
N MET A 23 5.13 -33.28 -24.55
CA MET A 23 4.16 -32.73 -25.51
C MET A 23 2.69 -32.80 -25.03
N ALA A 24 2.42 -33.14 -23.77
CA ALA A 24 1.05 -33.33 -23.26
C ALA A 24 0.55 -32.24 -22.30
N ASP A 25 1.43 -31.47 -21.66
CA ASP A 25 1.05 -30.52 -20.59
C ASP A 25 0.66 -29.14 -21.15
N ASP A 26 1.38 -28.65 -22.17
CA ASP A 26 1.15 -27.35 -22.79
C ASP A 26 -0.27 -27.22 -23.39
N ASN A 27 -0.87 -28.33 -23.85
CA ASN A 27 -2.22 -28.32 -24.40
C ASN A 27 -3.30 -28.11 -23.34
N HIS A 28 -3.06 -28.56 -22.10
CA HIS A 28 -3.99 -28.35 -20.99
C HIS A 28 -3.93 -26.90 -20.52
N GLU A 29 -2.73 -26.33 -20.43
CA GLU A 29 -2.52 -24.92 -20.11
C GLU A 29 -3.11 -24.00 -21.20
N LEU A 30 -2.92 -24.33 -22.48
CA LEU A 30 -3.54 -23.59 -23.59
C LEU A 30 -5.07 -23.62 -23.54
N ALA A 31 -5.66 -24.75 -23.18
CA ALA A 31 -7.11 -24.90 -23.06
C ALA A 31 -7.66 -24.06 -21.89
N ALA A 32 -6.95 -24.02 -20.76
CA ALA A 32 -7.30 -23.18 -19.61
C ALA A 32 -7.20 -21.69 -19.96
N LEU A 33 -6.16 -21.27 -20.67
CA LEU A 33 -5.98 -19.89 -21.10
C LEU A 33 -7.06 -19.45 -22.10
N ARG A 34 -7.47 -20.32 -23.02
CA ARG A 34 -8.59 -20.06 -23.95
C ARG A 34 -9.92 -19.90 -23.20
N SER A 35 -10.20 -20.78 -22.24
CA SER A 35 -11.40 -20.68 -21.40
C SER A 35 -11.44 -19.35 -20.62
N ASN A 36 -10.30 -18.92 -20.07
CA ASN A 36 -10.20 -17.64 -19.37
C ASN A 36 -10.43 -16.44 -20.31
N ALA A 37 -9.91 -16.49 -21.54
CA ALA A 37 -10.15 -15.46 -22.55
C ALA A 37 -11.63 -15.36 -22.95
N ASP A 38 -12.31 -16.51 -23.10
CA ASP A 38 -13.74 -16.55 -23.42
C ASP A 38 -14.61 -15.98 -22.29
N ASN A 39 -14.25 -16.24 -21.03
CA ASN A 39 -14.96 -15.68 -19.88
C ASN A 39 -14.79 -14.16 -19.77
N LEU A 40 -13.58 -13.66 -20.04
CA LEU A 40 -13.30 -12.22 -20.13
C LEU A 40 -14.10 -11.55 -21.26
N SER A 41 -14.19 -12.20 -22.42
CA SER A 41 -14.98 -11.72 -23.54
C SER A 41 -16.47 -11.60 -23.19
N LYS A 42 -17.03 -12.60 -22.48
CA LYS A 42 -18.43 -12.57 -22.02
C LYS A 42 -18.70 -11.44 -21.03
N CYS A 43 -17.79 -11.22 -20.08
CA CYS A 43 -17.90 -10.10 -19.14
C CYS A 43 -17.83 -8.74 -19.85
N LEU A 44 -16.95 -8.60 -20.84
CA LEU A 44 -16.85 -7.38 -21.64
C LEU A 44 -18.13 -7.13 -22.44
N HIS A 45 -18.71 -8.17 -23.04
CA HIS A 45 -19.97 -8.07 -23.76
C HIS A 45 -21.13 -7.62 -22.86
N ALA A 46 -21.27 -8.21 -21.67
CA ALA A 46 -22.30 -7.83 -20.71
C ALA A 46 -22.13 -6.37 -20.23
N LEU A 47 -20.89 -5.90 -20.08
CA LEU A 47 -20.58 -4.52 -19.73
C LEU A 47 -20.98 -3.55 -20.85
N LEU A 48 -20.64 -3.88 -22.11
CA LEU A 48 -20.96 -3.05 -23.27
C LEU A 48 -22.48 -2.97 -23.50
N GLU A 49 -23.19 -4.09 -23.37
CA GLU A 49 -24.66 -4.12 -23.44
C GLU A 49 -25.30 -3.25 -22.34
N ARG A 50 -24.70 -3.24 -21.14
CA ARG A 50 -25.16 -2.39 -20.05
C ARG A 50 -24.90 -0.91 -20.31
N ILE A 51 -23.77 -0.56 -20.92
CA ILE A 51 -23.44 0.81 -21.33
C ILE A 51 -24.45 1.27 -22.39
N GLU A 52 -24.71 0.45 -23.42
CA GLU A 52 -25.66 0.77 -24.49
C GLU A 52 -27.11 0.92 -23.96
N SER A 53 -27.51 0.10 -22.98
CA SER A 53 -28.80 0.24 -22.28
C SER A 53 -28.93 1.54 -21.49
N LEU A 54 -27.81 2.08 -20.99
CA LEU A 54 -27.75 3.34 -20.27
C LEU A 54 -27.70 4.53 -21.23
N GLU A 55 -27.05 4.39 -22.38
CA GLU A 55 -26.96 5.43 -23.43
C GLU A 55 -28.25 5.54 -24.25
N GLY A 56 -28.99 4.44 -24.46
CA GLY A 56 -30.29 4.42 -25.14
C GLY A 56 -31.42 5.11 -24.35
N LYS A 57 -31.19 5.47 -23.09
CA LYS A 57 -32.14 6.22 -22.23
C LYS A 57 -31.78 7.71 -22.19
N SER A 58 -31.66 8.35 -23.34
CA SER A 58 -31.67 9.81 -23.43
C SER A 58 -33.11 10.32 -23.62
N PRO A 59 -33.69 11.09 -22.69
CA PRO A 59 -35.04 11.60 -22.84
C PRO A 59 -35.07 12.70 -23.90
N ARG A 60 -35.77 12.43 -25.01
CA ARG A 60 -36.20 13.45 -25.97
C ARG A 60 -37.03 14.51 -25.23
N SER A 61 -36.68 15.75 -25.50
CA SER A 61 -37.30 17.01 -25.11
C SER A 61 -38.83 17.06 -25.32
N ARG A 62 -39.57 17.58 -24.32
CA ARG A 62 -40.73 18.50 -24.49
C ARG A 62 -41.32 18.98 -23.15
N GLU A 63 -41.11 20.27 -22.91
CA GLU A 63 -42.08 21.30 -22.46
C GLU A 63 -43.24 20.94 -21.50
N VAL A 64 -43.11 21.50 -20.28
CA VAL A 64 -44.12 22.02 -19.30
C VAL A 64 -45.08 23.01 -20.00
N THR A 65 -46.39 23.20 -19.73
CA THR A 65 -47.40 22.70 -18.77
C THR A 65 -48.79 23.24 -19.15
N GLN A 66 -49.86 22.67 -18.57
CA GLN A 66 -51.16 23.24 -18.10
C GLN A 66 -52.33 22.35 -18.59
N ASN A 67 -53.36 21.96 -17.84
CA ASN A 67 -53.84 22.17 -16.46
C ASN A 67 -54.87 21.05 -16.14
N ASP A 68 -55.22 20.96 -14.86
CA ASP A 68 -56.51 20.52 -14.29
C ASP A 68 -56.91 19.02 -14.12
N THR A 69 -57.01 18.69 -12.82
CA THR A 69 -58.08 17.97 -12.10
C THR A 69 -58.52 16.57 -12.57
N SER A 70 -58.25 15.53 -11.77
CA SER A 70 -59.28 14.75 -11.04
C SER A 70 -58.75 13.42 -10.44
N VAL A 71 -59.46 13.00 -9.40
CA VAL A 71 -59.32 11.89 -8.44
C VAL A 71 -59.17 10.49 -9.08
N VAL A 72 -58.39 9.58 -8.45
CA VAL A 72 -58.78 8.22 -7.98
C VAL A 72 -57.56 7.43 -7.42
N LYS A 73 -57.83 6.69 -6.34
CA LYS A 73 -56.97 5.79 -5.54
C LYS A 73 -56.31 4.65 -6.35
N HIS A 74 -55.09 4.24 -5.98
CA HIS A 74 -54.83 2.93 -5.35
C HIS A 74 -53.37 2.78 -4.88
N GLU A 75 -53.22 1.92 -3.87
CA GLU A 75 -52.05 1.59 -3.05
C GLU A 75 -50.92 0.90 -3.83
N ASN A 76 -49.66 1.16 -3.45
CA ASN A 76 -48.77 0.18 -2.80
C ASN A 76 -47.30 0.61 -2.82
N GLY A 77 -46.65 0.45 -1.66
CA GLY A 77 -45.29 -0.07 -1.56
C GLY A 77 -44.12 0.91 -1.69
N HIS A 78 -43.42 1.13 -0.56
CA HIS A 78 -41.95 1.17 -0.39
C HIS A 78 -41.09 1.40 -1.67
N ASP A 79 -40.11 2.28 -1.72
CA ASP A 79 -39.14 2.60 -0.67
C ASP A 79 -38.38 3.87 -1.08
N GLY A 80 -38.06 4.68 -0.08
CA GLY A 80 -37.30 5.91 -0.28
C GLY A 80 -35.80 5.64 -0.33
N HIS A 81 -35.09 6.26 -1.28
CA HIS A 81 -33.97 7.15 -0.94
C HIS A 81 -33.34 7.84 -2.16
N ASN A 82 -33.43 9.17 -2.14
CA ASN A 82 -32.43 10.18 -2.52
C ASN A 82 -31.55 9.96 -3.77
N LYS A 83 -32.02 10.53 -4.89
CA LYS A 83 -31.15 11.13 -5.90
C LYS A 83 -30.84 12.58 -5.51
N LYS A 84 -29.62 12.82 -5.04
CA LYS A 84 -28.89 14.07 -5.24
C LYS A 84 -27.45 13.63 -5.41
N ASP A 85 -26.78 14.15 -6.45
CA ASP A 85 -25.35 14.42 -6.50
C ASP A 85 -24.89 14.54 -7.95
N GLU A 86 -24.99 15.76 -8.49
CA GLU A 86 -24.06 16.39 -9.44
C GLU A 86 -24.68 17.71 -9.91
N GLN A 87 -24.17 18.84 -9.42
CA GLN A 87 -24.58 20.18 -9.86
C GLN A 87 -23.32 20.90 -10.40
N VAL A 88 -23.37 21.30 -11.67
CA VAL A 88 -22.33 22.08 -12.33
C VAL A 88 -22.89 23.46 -12.60
N GLU A 89 -22.31 24.48 -11.99
CA GLU A 89 -22.70 25.88 -12.20
C GLU A 89 -21.65 26.55 -13.08
N ILE A 90 -22.09 27.12 -14.21
CA ILE A 90 -21.22 27.81 -15.17
C ILE A 90 -21.59 29.29 -15.12
N SER A 91 -20.65 30.12 -14.67
CA SER A 91 -20.79 31.58 -14.70
C SER A 91 -19.85 32.17 -15.74
N ASP A 92 -20.41 32.96 -16.67
CA ASP A 92 -19.68 33.60 -17.76
C ASP A 92 -19.78 35.12 -17.61
N THR A 93 -18.65 35.78 -17.42
CA THR A 93 -18.60 37.24 -17.27
C THR A 93 -17.59 37.86 -18.23
N VAL A 94 -18.04 38.87 -18.97
CA VAL A 94 -17.20 39.65 -19.89
C VAL A 94 -16.93 41.00 -19.25
N SER A 95 -15.66 41.29 -18.95
CA SER A 95 -15.23 42.61 -18.49
C SER A 95 -14.46 43.33 -19.60
N VAL A 96 -14.61 44.65 -19.66
CA VAL A 96 -13.91 45.50 -20.63
C VAL A 96 -13.00 46.44 -19.86
N ASP A 97 -11.72 46.44 -20.22
CA ASP A 97 -10.72 47.31 -19.60
C ASP A 97 -10.97 48.77 -20.02
N PRO A 98 -11.25 49.69 -19.08
CA PRO A 98 -11.67 51.06 -19.40
C PRO A 98 -10.57 51.92 -20.02
N VAL A 99 -9.29 51.52 -19.96
CA VAL A 99 -8.17 52.30 -20.52
C VAL A 99 -7.75 51.79 -21.90
N THR A 100 -7.87 50.48 -22.16
CA THR A 100 -7.36 49.84 -23.39
C THR A 100 -8.45 49.38 -24.34
N GLY A 101 -9.72 49.33 -23.90
CA GLY A 101 -10.87 48.92 -24.72
C GLY A 101 -10.92 47.42 -25.06
N LEU A 102 -9.95 46.61 -24.59
CA LEU A 102 -9.96 45.17 -24.81
C LEU A 102 -11.03 44.49 -23.93
N LYS A 103 -11.83 43.62 -24.56
CA LYS A 103 -12.84 42.81 -23.88
C LYS A 103 -12.24 41.48 -23.47
N LYS A 104 -12.30 41.15 -22.18
CA LYS A 104 -11.87 39.87 -21.61
C LYS A 104 -13.08 39.07 -21.14
N ARG A 105 -13.32 37.91 -21.76
CA ARG A 105 -14.34 36.95 -21.34
C ARG A 105 -13.72 35.95 -20.37
N THR A 106 -14.36 35.77 -19.21
CA THR A 106 -13.94 34.82 -18.18
C THR A 106 -15.09 33.88 -17.91
N ILE A 107 -14.91 32.62 -18.28
CA ILE A 107 -15.87 31.54 -18.03
C ILE A 107 -15.33 30.75 -16.83
N VAL A 108 -16.08 30.75 -15.73
CA VAL A 108 -15.79 29.97 -14.54
C VAL A 108 -16.81 28.84 -14.46
N THR A 109 -16.34 27.62 -14.66
CA THR A 109 -17.13 26.41 -14.47
C THR A 109 -16.79 25.82 -13.11
N GLU A 110 -17.70 25.92 -12.15
CA GLU A 110 -17.53 25.32 -10.84
C GLU A 110 -18.24 23.97 -10.80
N ARG A 111 -17.45 22.91 -10.54
CA ARG A 111 -17.94 21.55 -10.36
C ARG A 111 -18.00 21.26 -8.87
N VAL A 112 -19.20 21.27 -8.29
CA VAL A 112 -19.38 20.83 -6.91
C VAL A 112 -19.51 19.30 -6.93
N LEU A 113 -18.38 18.63 -6.69
CA LEU A 113 -18.31 17.19 -6.47
C LEU A 113 -18.70 16.91 -5.03
N THR A 114 -19.87 16.32 -4.83
CA THR A 114 -20.24 15.74 -3.54
C THR A 114 -19.47 14.43 -3.34
N THR A 115 -18.97 14.24 -2.14
CA THR A 115 -17.91 13.28 -1.78
C THR A 115 -18.37 11.83 -1.65
N LYS A 116 -19.16 11.30 -2.59
CA LYS A 116 -19.65 9.91 -2.54
C LYS A 116 -19.06 8.93 -3.54
N THR A 117 -18.11 9.36 -4.38
CA THR A 117 -17.46 8.44 -5.34
C THR A 117 -15.94 8.55 -5.30
N PHE A 118 -15.36 8.37 -4.10
CA PHE A 118 -14.03 7.77 -4.00
C PHE A 118 -14.24 6.31 -3.61
N HIS A 119 -14.48 5.46 -4.61
CA HIS A 119 -14.10 4.06 -4.45
C HIS A 119 -12.57 4.04 -4.44
N ALA A 120 -11.99 4.19 -3.24
CA ALA A 120 -10.79 3.44 -2.94
C ALA A 120 -11.09 1.99 -3.35
N LEU A 121 -10.20 1.35 -4.09
CA LEU A 121 -10.30 -0.08 -4.31
C LEU A 121 -10.34 -0.73 -2.92
N SER A 122 -11.52 -1.14 -2.46
CA SER A 122 -11.67 -1.94 -1.27
C SER A 122 -10.94 -3.24 -1.55
N LEU A 123 -9.82 -3.47 -0.87
CA LEU A 123 -9.37 -4.83 -0.62
C LEU A 123 -10.37 -5.38 0.40
N ASP A 124 -11.30 -6.22 -0.06
CA ASP A 124 -12.26 -6.87 0.82
C ASP A 124 -11.53 -7.59 1.96
N PRO A 125 -11.96 -7.43 3.23
CA PRO A 125 -11.46 -8.21 4.34
C PRO A 125 -12.22 -9.54 4.39
N THR A 126 -11.95 -10.46 3.46
CA THR A 126 -12.32 -11.87 3.66
C THR A 126 -11.22 -12.59 4.44
N PRO A 127 -11.55 -13.28 5.55
CA PRO A 127 -10.57 -13.90 6.42
C PRO A 127 -10.21 -15.28 5.88
N SER A 128 -9.45 -15.33 4.79
CA SER A 128 -8.69 -16.54 4.47
C SER A 128 -7.57 -16.17 3.51
N ILE A 129 -6.38 -16.70 3.79
CA ILE A 129 -5.17 -16.63 2.97
C ILE A 129 -4.32 -15.39 3.31
N ALA A 130 -3.15 -15.68 3.91
CA ALA A 130 -2.06 -14.73 4.13
C ALA A 130 -1.82 -13.88 2.86
N PRO A 131 -1.43 -12.60 2.99
CA PRO A 131 -1.32 -11.72 1.83
C PRO A 131 -0.17 -12.20 0.92
N ILE A 132 -0.51 -12.97 -0.10
CA ILE A 132 0.39 -13.35 -1.19
C ILE A 132 0.41 -12.17 -2.16
N SER A 133 1.54 -11.46 -2.25
CA SER A 133 1.75 -10.50 -3.33
C SER A 133 2.43 -11.20 -4.53
N ASN A 134 1.67 -11.36 -5.61
CA ASN A 134 2.17 -11.73 -6.95
C ASN A 134 3.13 -12.93 -7.01
N GLY A 135 2.85 -14.03 -6.31
CA GLY A 135 3.59 -15.29 -6.47
C GLY A 135 5.09 -15.22 -6.16
N ARG A 136 5.58 -14.13 -5.55
CA ARG A 136 6.95 -14.03 -5.04
C ARG A 136 6.93 -14.31 -3.55
N ILE A 137 7.82 -15.21 -3.15
CA ILE A 137 8.24 -15.45 -1.77
C ILE A 137 8.37 -14.08 -1.09
N LEU A 138 7.61 -13.87 0.00
CA LEU A 138 7.73 -12.67 0.80
C LEU A 138 9.21 -12.43 1.14
N SER A 139 9.64 -11.18 1.34
CA SER A 139 10.97 -10.98 1.92
C SER A 139 11.09 -11.86 3.18
N PRO A 140 12.26 -12.45 3.48
CA PRO A 140 12.42 -13.40 4.59
C PRO A 140 11.82 -12.92 5.93
N GLY A 141 11.66 -11.60 6.10
CA GLY A 141 11.02 -10.97 7.24
C GLY A 141 9.51 -11.16 7.40
N TYR A 142 8.75 -11.78 6.48
CA TYR A 142 7.32 -12.09 6.69
C TYR A 142 7.03 -13.59 6.84
N GLN A 143 8.06 -14.41 7.03
CA GLN A 143 7.86 -15.83 7.27
C GLN A 143 7.20 -16.05 8.64
N ALA A 144 6.20 -16.94 8.68
CA ALA A 144 5.59 -17.36 9.93
C ALA A 144 6.62 -18.08 10.81
N ARG A 145 6.73 -17.68 12.07
CA ARG A 145 7.59 -18.30 13.08
C ARG A 145 6.78 -18.89 14.21
N ALA A 146 7.09 -20.13 14.59
CA ALA A 146 6.52 -20.77 15.76
C ALA A 146 7.39 -20.43 16.98
N VAL A 147 6.80 -19.84 18.00
CA VAL A 147 7.46 -19.49 19.25
C VAL A 147 6.80 -20.25 20.40
N HIS A 148 7.61 -20.89 21.22
CA HIS A 148 7.13 -21.62 22.39
C HIS A 148 7.41 -20.80 23.64
N ILE A 149 6.34 -20.48 24.37
CA ILE A 149 6.41 -19.69 25.61
C ILE A 149 5.60 -20.35 26.71
N ASP A 150 5.88 -20.00 27.95
CA ASP A 150 4.97 -20.29 29.06
C ASP A 150 3.90 -19.20 29.20
N ALA A 151 2.73 -19.55 29.75
CA ALA A 151 1.65 -18.59 30.03
C ALA A 151 2.09 -17.36 30.83
N LYS A 152 3.08 -17.50 31.73
CA LYS A 152 3.65 -16.37 32.48
C LYS A 152 4.41 -15.38 31.60
N GLN A 153 5.04 -15.85 30.52
CA GLN A 153 5.76 -15.00 29.56
C GLN A 153 4.78 -14.26 28.65
N LEU A 154 3.57 -14.79 28.43
CA LEU A 154 2.53 -14.08 27.68
C LEU A 154 2.10 -12.78 28.40
N ASN A 155 2.18 -12.72 29.73
CA ASN A 155 1.91 -11.50 30.49
C ASN A 155 3.00 -10.43 30.35
N GLN A 156 4.11 -10.75 29.67
CA GLN A 156 5.20 -9.80 29.40
C GLN A 156 5.03 -9.07 28.06
N ILE A 157 3.93 -9.33 27.34
CA ILE A 157 3.62 -8.66 26.08
C ILE A 157 2.23 -8.03 26.12
N GLU A 158 2.07 -6.88 25.46
CA GLU A 158 0.77 -6.25 25.23
C GLU A 158 0.39 -6.42 23.77
N VAL A 159 -0.88 -6.72 23.56
CA VAL A 159 -1.45 -7.02 22.24
C VAL A 159 -2.68 -6.16 22.03
N GLU A 160 -2.78 -5.56 20.85
CA GLU A 160 -3.93 -4.76 20.42
C GLU A 160 -4.52 -5.32 19.14
N THR A 161 -5.84 -5.19 18.99
CA THR A 161 -6.53 -5.56 17.75
C THR A 161 -6.48 -4.39 16.78
N ILE A 162 -5.68 -4.50 15.72
CA ILE A 162 -5.48 -3.48 14.70
C ILE A 162 -5.81 -4.09 13.35
N SER A 163 -6.71 -3.48 12.59
CA SER A 163 -7.15 -3.99 11.27
C SER A 163 -7.63 -5.46 11.32
N GLY A 164 -8.28 -5.87 12.42
CA GLY A 164 -8.75 -7.25 12.62
C GLY A 164 -7.66 -8.27 12.94
N GLN A 165 -6.45 -7.82 13.26
CA GLN A 165 -5.30 -8.66 13.59
C GLN A 165 -4.79 -8.37 15.00
N LEU A 166 -4.29 -9.40 15.68
CA LEU A 166 -3.70 -9.28 17.01
C LEU A 166 -2.23 -8.88 16.90
N VAL A 167 -1.95 -7.59 17.04
CA VAL A 167 -0.61 -7.02 16.91
C VAL A 167 0.01 -6.82 18.28
N VAL A 168 1.21 -7.35 18.47
CA VAL A 168 2.05 -7.13 19.65
C VAL A 168 2.53 -5.68 19.62
N THR A 169 2.03 -4.83 20.51
CA THR A 169 2.41 -3.41 20.57
C THR A 169 3.53 -3.14 21.57
N ARG A 170 3.62 -3.96 22.63
CA ARG A 170 4.66 -3.85 23.66
C ARG A 170 5.25 -5.21 23.99
N VAL A 171 6.56 -5.26 24.15
CA VAL A 171 7.28 -6.42 24.66
C VAL A 171 8.19 -5.97 25.80
N ASN A 172 8.07 -6.58 26.98
CA ASN A 172 8.91 -6.26 28.13
C ASN A 172 10.25 -7.00 28.07
N ALA A 173 11.24 -6.50 28.81
CA ALA A 173 12.60 -7.08 28.87
C ALA A 173 12.64 -8.58 29.27
N ALA A 174 11.68 -9.00 30.09
CA ALA A 174 11.55 -10.38 30.59
C ALA A 174 10.76 -11.31 29.66
N ALA A 175 10.28 -10.81 28.52
CA ALA A 175 9.59 -11.62 27.52
C ALA A 175 10.53 -12.58 26.79
N ASN A 176 9.94 -13.48 26.00
CA ASN A 176 10.71 -14.36 25.12
C ASN A 176 11.35 -13.54 23.98
N HIS A 177 12.63 -13.79 23.68
CA HIS A 177 13.42 -13.02 22.72
C HIS A 177 12.99 -13.21 21.25
N ASP A 178 12.19 -14.23 20.94
CA ASP A 178 11.68 -14.48 19.59
C ASP A 178 10.39 -13.69 19.28
N ILE A 179 9.85 -12.99 20.28
CA ILE A 179 8.66 -12.13 20.16
C ILE A 179 9.11 -10.68 20.06
N HIS A 180 8.64 -10.00 19.03
CA HIS A 180 9.04 -8.64 18.71
C HIS A 180 7.83 -7.71 18.64
N PRO A 181 7.99 -6.42 19.02
CA PRO A 181 6.97 -5.41 18.77
C PRO A 181 6.66 -5.29 17.27
N GLY A 182 5.39 -5.25 16.93
CA GLY A 182 4.90 -5.27 15.56
C GLY A 182 4.72 -6.68 14.99
N ASP A 183 4.85 -7.74 15.77
CA ASP A 183 4.40 -9.08 15.38
C ASP A 183 2.89 -9.19 15.39
N THR A 184 2.36 -9.95 14.45
CA THR A 184 0.96 -10.39 14.44
C THR A 184 0.88 -11.82 14.94
N ILE A 185 0.04 -12.06 15.95
CA ILE A 185 -0.29 -13.39 16.44
C ILE A 185 -1.38 -13.97 15.54
N THR A 186 -0.99 -14.88 14.65
CA THR A 186 -1.93 -15.51 13.70
C THR A 186 -2.60 -16.75 14.28
N HIS A 187 -1.86 -17.54 15.07
CA HIS A 187 -2.37 -18.74 15.71
C HIS A 187 -1.85 -18.89 17.14
N VAL A 188 -2.68 -19.50 17.97
CA VAL A 188 -2.38 -19.89 19.35
C VAL A 188 -2.70 -21.38 19.48
N ASN A 189 -1.70 -22.19 19.82
CA ASN A 189 -1.82 -23.65 19.94
C ASN A 189 -2.46 -24.29 18.68
N GLY A 190 -2.09 -23.80 17.49
CA GLY A 190 -2.60 -24.27 16.21
C GLY A 190 -4.01 -23.78 15.82
N ARG A 191 -4.66 -22.97 16.67
CA ARG A 191 -5.98 -22.37 16.38
C ARG A 191 -5.81 -20.92 15.94
N GLY A 192 -6.56 -20.49 14.93
CA GLY A 192 -6.54 -19.11 14.44
C GLY A 192 -6.90 -18.11 15.54
N ALA A 193 -6.10 -17.06 15.69
CA ALA A 193 -6.25 -16.05 16.73
C ALA A 193 -6.80 -14.76 16.11
N VAL A 194 -8.13 -14.64 16.09
CA VAL A 194 -8.83 -13.47 15.52
C VAL A 194 -8.98 -12.37 16.58
N ASP A 195 -9.42 -12.75 17.77
CA ASP A 195 -9.74 -11.83 18.85
C ASP A 195 -8.86 -12.05 20.08
N ARG A 196 -8.79 -11.03 20.94
CA ARG A 196 -8.01 -11.06 22.18
C ARG A 196 -8.43 -12.19 23.12
N ASN A 197 -9.67 -12.68 23.00
CA ASN A 197 -10.18 -13.85 23.73
C ASN A 197 -9.37 -15.12 23.47
N ALA A 198 -8.74 -15.26 22.30
CA ALA A 198 -7.86 -16.38 21.97
C ALA A 198 -6.61 -16.46 22.88
N LEU A 199 -6.26 -15.35 23.54
CA LEU A 199 -5.15 -15.25 24.48
C LEU A 199 -5.59 -15.43 25.95
N SER A 200 -6.90 -15.48 26.21
CA SER A 200 -7.45 -15.59 27.56
C SER A 200 -7.47 -17.04 28.07
N GLY A 201 -7.22 -17.24 29.36
CA GLY A 201 -7.33 -18.56 30.02
C GLY A 201 -6.28 -19.60 29.58
N LEU A 202 -5.22 -19.18 28.88
CA LEU A 202 -4.14 -20.07 28.48
C LEU A 202 -3.27 -20.43 29.69
N ASN A 203 -2.95 -21.72 29.82
CA ASN A 203 -2.15 -22.25 30.92
C ASN A 203 -1.04 -23.17 30.38
N GLY A 204 0.05 -23.28 31.13
CA GLY A 204 1.19 -24.12 30.76
C GLY A 204 1.95 -23.59 29.54
N LYS A 205 2.41 -24.52 28.70
CA LYS A 205 3.18 -24.23 27.48
C LYS A 205 2.24 -23.83 26.34
N ILE A 206 2.52 -22.69 25.73
CA ILE A 206 1.77 -22.08 24.64
C ILE A 206 2.68 -22.05 23.40
N THR A 207 2.11 -22.37 22.25
CA THR A 207 2.78 -22.19 20.96
C THR A 207 2.08 -21.07 20.19
N LEU A 208 2.81 -20.00 19.89
CA LEU A 208 2.34 -18.88 19.08
C LEU A 208 2.89 -19.00 17.66
N THR A 209 2.07 -18.70 16.67
CA THR A 209 2.52 -18.51 15.28
C THR A 209 2.50 -17.03 14.95
N LEU A 210 3.69 -16.45 14.80
CA LEU A 210 3.89 -15.01 14.62
C LEU A 210 4.27 -14.69 13.18
N VAL A 211 3.76 -13.58 12.66
CA VAL A 211 4.17 -13.00 11.37
C VAL A 211 4.35 -11.50 11.58
N PRO A 212 5.46 -10.87 11.18
CA PRO A 212 5.59 -9.43 11.28
C PRO A 212 4.45 -8.69 10.57
N ALA A 213 3.78 -7.80 11.30
CA ALA A 213 2.66 -7.03 10.80
C ALA A 213 3.14 -6.13 9.65
N ALA A 214 2.40 -6.09 8.55
CA ALA A 214 2.63 -5.10 7.51
C ALA A 214 2.51 -3.67 8.10
N ILE A 215 3.17 -2.69 7.48
CA ILE A 215 3.20 -1.30 7.99
C ILE A 215 1.78 -0.74 8.21
N HIS A 216 0.86 -1.02 7.28
CA HIS A 216 -0.53 -0.55 7.32
C HIS A 216 -1.44 -1.35 8.27
N SER A 217 -0.96 -2.49 8.78
CA SER A 217 -1.68 -3.35 9.73
C SER A 217 -1.13 -3.20 11.16
N ALA A 218 -0.40 -2.12 11.43
CA ALA A 218 0.18 -1.78 12.73
C ALA A 218 -0.10 -0.30 13.06
N PRO A 219 0.20 0.20 14.27
CA PRO A 219 -0.11 1.58 14.65
C PRO A 219 0.44 2.60 13.65
N SER A 220 -0.42 3.51 13.17
CA SER A 220 -0.07 4.48 12.12
C SER A 220 0.65 5.72 12.68
N VAL A 221 1.56 5.51 13.62
CA VAL A 221 2.37 6.56 14.25
C VAL A 221 3.80 6.44 13.77
N PHE A 222 4.29 7.46 13.08
CA PHE A 222 5.62 7.47 12.49
C PHE A 222 6.41 8.70 12.91
N TYR A 223 7.70 8.52 13.11
CA TYR A 223 8.63 9.61 13.37
C TYR A 223 9.85 9.51 12.46
N ARG A 224 10.33 10.65 11.99
CA ARG A 224 11.67 10.77 11.42
C ARG A 224 12.63 11.19 12.52
N VAL A 225 13.72 10.44 12.67
CA VAL A 225 14.73 10.68 13.69
C VAL A 225 15.66 11.81 13.23
N ASN A 226 15.96 12.76 14.13
CA ASN A 226 16.76 13.95 13.82
C ASN A 226 18.19 13.91 14.39
N ALA A 227 18.51 12.87 15.16
CA ALA A 227 19.82 12.62 15.76
C ALA A 227 20.20 11.14 15.62
N ASP A 228 21.49 10.85 15.64
CA ASP A 228 21.96 9.47 15.69
C ASP A 228 21.74 8.88 17.08
N TYR A 229 21.34 7.62 17.15
CA TYR A 229 21.27 6.86 18.38
C TYR A 229 21.80 5.45 18.16
N ASN A 230 22.62 4.99 19.08
CA ASN A 230 23.16 3.64 19.09
C ASN A 230 23.00 3.07 20.50
N SER A 231 22.31 1.93 20.58
CA SER A 231 21.95 1.30 21.85
C SER A 231 23.15 0.69 22.58
N ASP A 232 24.27 0.45 21.89
CA ASP A 232 25.50 -0.04 22.53
C ASP A 232 26.17 0.96 23.46
N PHE A 233 26.02 2.25 23.17
CA PHE A 233 26.61 3.33 23.98
C PHE A 233 25.65 3.89 25.05
N ASP A 234 24.43 3.37 25.14
CA ASP A 234 23.43 3.80 26.10
C ASP A 234 23.41 2.88 27.32
N GLU A 235 24.04 3.31 28.41
CA GLU A 235 24.07 2.58 29.68
C GLU A 235 22.69 2.48 30.34
N SER A 236 21.76 3.38 29.99
CA SER A 236 20.40 3.40 30.55
C SER A 236 19.45 2.42 29.87
N ARG A 237 19.89 1.74 28.80
CA ARG A 237 19.06 0.83 28.01
C ARG A 237 18.40 -0.26 28.87
N ILE A 238 17.15 -0.55 28.56
CA ILE A 238 16.35 -1.55 29.28
C ILE A 238 16.93 -2.97 29.12
N CYS A 239 17.23 -3.38 27.89
CA CYS A 239 17.79 -4.70 27.59
C CYS A 239 18.54 -4.69 26.26
N ARG A 240 19.50 -5.62 26.11
CA ARG A 240 20.36 -5.67 24.91
C ARG A 240 19.67 -6.28 23.68
N TRP A 241 18.74 -7.21 23.88
CA TRP A 241 18.13 -7.97 22.79
C TRP A 241 17.08 -7.16 22.01
N LEU A 242 16.41 -6.19 22.65
CA LEU A 242 15.58 -5.17 21.98
C LEU A 242 16.36 -3.87 21.71
N SER A 243 17.57 -4.01 21.13
CA SER A 243 18.39 -2.88 20.73
C SER A 243 18.11 -2.48 19.28
N ILE A 244 18.00 -1.18 19.04
CA ILE A 244 17.80 -0.61 17.71
C ILE A 244 18.73 0.59 17.51
N ASP A 245 19.42 0.58 16.38
CA ASP A 245 20.29 1.68 15.98
C ASP A 245 19.63 2.50 14.87
N VAL A 246 19.63 3.82 15.05
CA VAL A 246 19.04 4.77 14.12
C VAL A 246 20.01 5.88 13.79
N LYS A 247 19.95 6.32 12.54
CA LYS A 247 20.69 7.47 12.03
C LYS A 247 19.74 8.62 11.75
N LYS A 248 20.25 9.84 11.80
CA LYS A 248 19.49 11.03 11.39
C LYS A 248 18.90 10.81 9.99
N GLY A 249 17.58 11.01 9.87
CA GLY A 249 16.81 10.80 8.66
C GLY A 249 16.09 9.46 8.59
N ASP A 250 16.43 8.48 9.44
CA ASP A 250 15.69 7.23 9.53
C ASP A 250 14.24 7.47 9.94
N VAL A 251 13.32 6.70 9.37
CA VAL A 251 11.90 6.73 9.74
C VAL A 251 11.56 5.47 10.50
N VAL A 252 10.95 5.65 11.67
CA VAL A 252 10.53 4.58 12.56
C VAL A 252 9.02 4.60 12.76
N GLN A 253 8.43 3.41 12.87
CA GLN A 253 7.04 3.23 13.25
C GLN A 253 6.97 2.91 14.74
N ILE A 254 6.11 3.61 15.46
CA ILE A 254 5.98 3.49 16.92
C ILE A 254 4.94 2.43 17.24
N MET A 255 5.35 1.41 17.98
CA MET A 255 4.46 0.34 18.46
C MET A 255 3.85 0.73 19.81
N SER A 256 4.68 1.27 20.69
CA SER A 256 4.26 1.73 22.01
C SER A 256 5.23 2.81 22.54
N GLN A 257 4.75 3.67 23.42
CA GLN A 257 5.52 4.77 23.99
C GLN A 257 5.13 5.03 25.44
N ASP A 258 6.14 5.20 26.29
CA ASP A 258 6.06 5.71 27.66
C ASP A 258 6.83 7.03 27.80
N ASP A 259 6.94 7.54 29.02
CA ASP A 259 7.65 8.79 29.32
C ASP A 259 9.15 8.74 29.03
N ASN A 260 9.77 7.57 29.21
CA ASN A 260 11.21 7.40 29.07
C ASN A 260 11.62 6.68 27.78
N TRP A 261 10.78 5.77 27.29
CA TRP A 261 11.13 4.82 26.24
C TRP A 261 10.02 4.65 25.21
N ILE A 262 10.45 4.39 23.98
CA ILE A 262 9.62 4.17 22.82
C ILE A 262 9.99 2.81 22.25
N GLN A 263 9.01 1.91 22.10
CA GLN A 263 9.20 0.70 21.31
C GLN A 263 8.85 1.00 19.86
N ALA A 264 9.84 0.84 18.99
CA ALA A 264 9.72 1.20 17.59
C ALA A 264 10.36 0.15 16.68
N ARG A 265 10.01 0.21 15.40
CA ARG A 265 10.64 -0.57 14.34
C ARG A 265 11.01 0.31 13.14
N LYS A 266 12.07 -0.03 12.41
CA LYS A 266 12.47 0.74 11.23
C LYS A 266 11.50 0.48 10.07
N VAL A 267 11.09 1.53 9.36
CA VAL A 267 10.15 1.40 8.24
C VAL A 267 10.79 0.72 7.03
N ASN A 268 12.10 0.88 6.83
CA ASN A 268 12.85 0.25 5.73
C ASN A 268 13.20 -1.23 5.99
N ASP A 269 13.20 -1.65 7.26
CA ASP A 269 13.50 -3.01 7.69
C ASP A 269 12.68 -3.36 8.94
N LEU A 270 11.53 -4.00 8.74
CA LEU A 270 10.59 -4.34 9.81
C LEU A 270 11.15 -5.37 10.81
N SER A 271 12.25 -6.06 10.48
CA SER A 271 12.94 -6.96 11.41
C SER A 271 13.73 -6.20 12.48
N ARG A 272 14.04 -4.91 12.23
CA ARG A 272 14.77 -4.05 13.17
C ARG A 272 13.78 -3.39 14.11
N VAL A 273 13.64 -3.98 15.28
CA VAL A 273 12.79 -3.51 16.38
C VAL A 273 13.65 -3.17 17.59
N GLY A 274 13.17 -2.29 18.46
CA GLY A 274 13.81 -2.09 19.75
C GLY A 274 13.36 -0.82 20.46
N TYR A 275 14.06 -0.52 21.54
CA TYR A 275 13.84 0.65 22.36
C TYR A 275 14.60 1.89 21.86
N LEU A 276 13.91 3.02 21.80
CA LEU A 276 14.47 4.35 21.59
C LEU A 276 14.15 5.23 22.80
N PRO A 277 15.07 6.10 23.25
CA PRO A 277 14.76 7.07 24.29
C PRO A 277 13.65 8.02 23.86
N ALA A 278 12.69 8.29 24.74
CA ALA A 278 11.63 9.26 24.48
C ALA A 278 12.18 10.68 24.30
N SER A 279 13.33 10.98 24.92
CA SER A 279 14.08 12.24 24.77
C SER A 279 14.78 12.40 23.41
N LEU A 280 14.88 11.33 22.61
CA LEU A 280 15.52 11.39 21.29
C LEU A 280 14.80 12.40 20.38
N SER A 281 15.59 13.30 19.78
CA SER A 281 15.11 14.33 18.86
C SER A 281 14.51 13.68 17.61
N LYS A 282 13.24 13.97 17.35
CA LYS A 282 12.44 13.36 16.29
C LYS A 282 11.28 14.28 15.90
N GLU A 283 10.76 14.12 14.70
CA GLU A 283 9.58 14.84 14.22
C GLU A 283 8.52 13.85 13.73
N LYS A 284 7.24 14.17 13.98
CA LYS A 284 6.13 13.32 13.56
C LYS A 284 5.99 13.40 12.04
N VAL A 285 5.92 12.26 11.39
CA VAL A 285 5.68 12.15 9.94
C VAL A 285 4.45 11.29 9.68
N ALA A 286 3.85 11.43 8.51
CA ALA A 286 2.74 10.61 8.07
C ALA A 286 3.11 9.92 6.77
N MET A 287 2.73 8.65 6.64
CA MET A 287 2.76 7.95 5.38
C MET A 287 1.65 8.50 4.51
N LEU A 288 2.00 9.40 3.60
CA LEU A 288 1.07 9.87 2.59
C LEU A 288 1.04 8.81 1.50
N CYS A 289 -0.15 8.42 1.05
CA CYS A 289 -0.27 7.90 -0.30
C CYS A 289 0.48 8.90 -1.19
N PRO A 290 1.33 8.45 -2.12
CA PRO A 290 1.89 9.37 -3.10
C PRO A 290 0.70 10.02 -3.78
N PHE A 291 0.31 11.21 -3.31
CA PHE A 291 -0.77 12.00 -3.86
C PHE A 291 -0.50 12.02 -5.36
N GLY A 292 -1.55 11.93 -6.20
CA GLY A 292 -1.47 11.68 -7.64
C GLY A 292 -0.54 12.59 -8.48
N ARG A 293 0.22 13.49 -7.84
CA ARG A 293 1.41 14.16 -8.36
C ARG A 293 2.59 13.18 -8.41
N ARG A 294 2.59 12.31 -9.41
CA ARG A 294 3.79 11.57 -9.85
C ARG A 294 4.77 12.54 -10.51
N VAL A 295 5.45 13.37 -9.71
CA VAL A 295 6.49 14.29 -10.19
C VAL A 295 7.83 13.58 -10.16
N LEU A 296 8.40 13.34 -11.34
CA LEU A 296 9.76 12.84 -11.48
C LEU A 296 10.74 14.02 -11.54
N VAL A 297 11.68 14.07 -10.60
CA VAL A 297 12.76 15.07 -10.57
C VAL A 297 14.08 14.37 -10.89
N LEU A 298 14.75 14.79 -11.97
CA LEU A 298 16.07 14.28 -12.35
C LEU A 298 17.18 15.17 -11.76
N LEU A 299 17.80 14.70 -10.69
CA LEU A 299 18.96 15.33 -10.04
C LEU A 299 20.27 14.68 -10.51
N GLY A 300 21.34 15.47 -10.61
CA GLY A 300 22.65 14.98 -11.04
C GLY A 300 23.55 16.10 -11.58
N ALA A 301 24.84 15.79 -11.77
CA ALA A 301 25.83 16.73 -12.29
C ALA A 301 25.48 17.24 -13.69
N VAL A 302 26.20 18.26 -14.17
CA VAL A 302 26.10 18.71 -15.56
C VAL A 302 26.67 17.63 -16.49
N GLY A 303 26.06 17.41 -17.66
CA GLY A 303 26.56 16.44 -18.65
C GLY A 303 26.12 14.98 -18.49
N VAL A 304 25.51 14.56 -17.36
CA VAL A 304 25.09 13.16 -17.12
C VAL A 304 23.84 12.72 -17.90
N GLY A 305 23.48 13.41 -18.99
CA GLY A 305 22.38 13.01 -19.87
C GLY A 305 20.97 13.21 -19.30
N ARG A 306 20.78 13.98 -18.21
CA ARG A 306 19.44 14.24 -17.62
C ARG A 306 18.41 14.74 -18.65
N ARG A 307 18.83 15.62 -19.57
CA ARG A 307 18.00 16.11 -20.67
C ARG A 307 17.61 14.98 -21.63
N THR A 308 18.58 14.12 -21.96
CA THR A 308 18.38 12.95 -22.82
C THR A 308 17.38 11.98 -22.20
N ILE A 309 17.53 11.66 -20.92
CA ILE A 309 16.60 10.80 -20.17
C ILE A 309 15.20 11.43 -20.13
N LYS A 310 15.09 12.73 -19.81
CA LYS A 310 13.81 13.44 -19.85
C LYS A 310 13.16 13.35 -21.23
N SER A 311 13.93 13.60 -22.29
CA SER A 311 13.44 13.53 -23.67
C SER A 311 12.96 12.11 -23.99
N MET A 312 13.76 11.09 -23.66
CA MET A 312 13.43 9.68 -23.89
C MET A 312 12.12 9.29 -23.18
N LEU A 313 11.94 9.66 -21.91
CA LEU A 313 10.72 9.37 -21.15
C LEU A 313 9.48 10.04 -21.76
N LEU A 314 9.61 11.29 -22.21
CA LEU A 314 8.50 12.02 -22.84
C LEU A 314 8.10 11.42 -24.21
N HIS A 315 9.06 10.88 -24.97
CA HIS A 315 8.77 10.27 -26.28
C HIS A 315 8.27 8.83 -26.14
N ALA A 316 8.84 8.03 -25.23
CA ALA A 316 8.50 6.62 -25.07
C ALA A 316 7.14 6.40 -24.40
N ALA A 317 6.72 7.31 -23.52
CA ALA A 317 5.52 7.17 -22.70
C ALA A 317 4.78 8.51 -22.50
N PRO A 318 4.30 9.17 -23.57
CA PRO A 318 3.64 10.47 -23.50
C PRO A 318 2.34 10.46 -22.67
N GLN A 319 1.69 9.29 -22.52
CA GLN A 319 0.50 9.10 -21.70
C GLN A 319 0.78 9.14 -20.19
N TYR A 320 2.05 8.98 -19.78
CA TYR A 320 2.46 8.95 -18.37
C TYR A 320 3.30 10.16 -17.97
N PHE A 321 4.01 10.78 -18.90
CA PHE A 321 4.95 11.87 -18.62
C PHE A 321 4.59 13.15 -19.38
N ALA A 322 4.59 14.27 -18.66
CA ALA A 322 4.49 15.60 -19.23
C ALA A 322 5.56 16.52 -18.62
N THR A 323 5.98 17.54 -19.34
CA THR A 323 6.83 18.59 -18.76
C THR A 323 6.00 19.60 -18.01
N VAL A 324 6.51 20.06 -16.87
CA VAL A 324 5.94 21.23 -16.18
C VAL A 324 6.02 22.46 -17.10
N VAL A 325 4.95 23.24 -17.19
CA VAL A 325 4.92 24.51 -17.93
C VAL A 325 5.54 25.58 -17.04
N PRO A 326 6.74 26.11 -17.37
CA PRO A 326 7.34 27.17 -16.56
C PRO A 326 6.50 28.45 -16.74
N ARG A 327 5.97 28.99 -15.64
CA ARG A 327 5.42 30.35 -15.66
C ARG A 327 6.57 31.34 -15.72
N LYS A 328 6.54 32.27 -16.69
CA LYS A 328 7.47 33.39 -16.75
C LYS A 328 7.19 34.32 -15.56
N LEU A 329 7.84 34.09 -14.44
CA LEU A 329 7.96 35.08 -13.38
C LEU A 329 9.35 35.70 -13.50
N PHE A 330 9.37 36.96 -13.93
CA PHE A 330 10.47 37.88 -13.65
C PHE A 330 10.89 37.71 -12.19
N PHE A 331 12.19 37.50 -11.95
CA PHE A 331 12.87 37.67 -10.66
C PHE A 331 12.01 37.37 -9.41
N CYS A 332 11.93 36.11 -9.00
CA CYS A 332 11.75 35.86 -7.56
C CYS A 332 12.36 34.53 -7.17
N CYS A 333 13.21 34.59 -6.15
CA CYS A 333 13.77 33.45 -5.43
C CYS A 333 12.75 32.32 -5.27
N PHE A 334 13.24 31.08 -5.40
CA PHE A 334 12.62 29.90 -4.83
C PHE A 334 12.36 30.15 -3.33
N ARG A 335 11.17 30.65 -3.00
CA ARG A 335 10.63 30.63 -1.64
C ARG A 335 9.56 29.56 -1.65
N PHE A 336 9.96 28.38 -1.16
CA PHE A 336 9.04 27.30 -0.82
C PHE A 336 8.02 27.86 0.20
N TYR A 337 6.84 28.22 -0.27
CA TYR A 337 5.67 28.34 0.60
C TYR A 337 5.07 26.94 0.71
N TYR A 338 5.36 26.28 1.84
CA TYR A 338 4.47 25.28 2.39
C TYR A 338 3.17 25.98 2.76
N LEU A 339 2.10 25.71 2.01
CA LEU A 339 0.74 26.00 2.45
C LEU A 339 0.07 24.64 2.70
N PHE A 340 0.07 24.24 3.97
CA PHE A 340 -0.85 23.24 4.49
C PHE A 340 -2.23 23.92 4.53
N LEU A 341 -3.22 23.28 3.91
CA LEU A 341 -4.63 23.41 4.30
C LEU A 341 -5.01 22.09 4.96
#